data_AF-A0AAW8SPK7-F1
#
_entry.id   AF-A0AAW8SPK7-F1
#
_cell.length_a   1.000
_cell.length_b   1.000
_cell.length_c   1.000
_cell.angle_alpha   90.00
_cell.angle_beta   90.00
_cell.angle_gamma   90.00
#
_symmetry.space_group_name_H-M   'P 1'
#
loop_
_entity.id
_entity.type
_entity.pdbx_description
1 polymer ?
#
loop_
_entity_poly.entity_id
_entity_poly.type
_entity_poly.pdbx_seq_one_letter_code
_entity_poly.pdbx_strand_id
1 'polypeptide(L)'
;MQVLKVMNNSLVLALDEAGTECILMGKGIGYNKAIGHEIQDDEIEKVFILTDNKMLTNFVQLASTLDDTYINLVKKIIDHAATSYQIEVKDYLYLSLSDHISFVVKRLKEGNVGENFNYPDVMLYHKNEYRIGR
;
A
#
# COMPACT_ATOMS: atom_id res chain seq x y z
N MET A 1 17.39 -3.94 9.45
CA MET A 1 16.30 -4.96 9.44
C MET A 1 16.61 -6.06 8.41
N GLN A 2 16.26 -7.34 8.64
CA GLN A 2 16.63 -8.45 7.74
C GLN A 2 15.46 -8.94 6.88
N VAL A 3 15.65 -9.10 5.56
CA VAL A 3 14.62 -9.59 4.63
C VAL A 3 14.26 -11.05 4.90
N LEU A 4 12.98 -11.32 5.16
CA LEU A 4 12.39 -12.66 5.22
C LEU A 4 11.79 -13.07 3.87
N LYS A 5 11.19 -12.13 3.14
CA LYS A 5 10.60 -12.38 1.82
C LYS A 5 10.53 -11.09 1.00
N VAL A 6 10.91 -11.17 -0.27
CA VAL A 6 10.66 -10.11 -1.24
C VAL A 6 9.26 -10.31 -1.82
N MET A 7 8.40 -9.31 -1.71
CA MET A 7 7.02 -9.38 -2.23
C MET A 7 6.95 -8.77 -3.63
N ASN A 8 7.45 -7.54 -3.78
CA ASN A 8 7.63 -6.86 -5.07
C ASN A 8 8.78 -5.84 -4.94
N ASN A 9 9.04 -5.04 -5.98
CA ASN A 9 10.16 -4.08 -5.95
C ASN A 9 10.01 -3.00 -4.87
N SER A 10 8.79 -2.74 -4.40
CA SER A 10 8.49 -1.65 -3.46
C SER A 10 8.12 -2.15 -2.05
N LEU A 11 8.07 -3.47 -1.83
CA LEU A 11 7.63 -4.09 -0.58
C LEU A 11 8.43 -5.34 -0.24
N VAL A 12 8.94 -5.40 1.00
CA VAL A 12 9.60 -6.58 1.57
C VAL A 12 9.04 -6.91 2.95
N LEU A 13 8.92 -8.19 3.26
CA LEU A 13 8.70 -8.68 4.62
C LEU A 13 10.08 -8.81 5.29
N ALA A 14 10.23 -8.26 6.48
CA ALA A 14 11.48 -8.24 7.21
C ALA A 14 11.28 -8.58 8.69
N LEU A 15 12.37 -8.96 9.33
CA LEU A 15 12.50 -9.08 10.78
C LEU A 15 13.18 -7.81 11.30
N ASP A 16 12.59 -7.17 12.30
CA ASP A 16 13.25 -6.09 13.03
C ASP A 16 14.28 -6.63 14.05
N GLU A 17 14.98 -5.72 14.73
CA GLU A 17 16.00 -6.08 15.72
C GLU A 17 15.44 -6.83 16.94
N ALA A 18 14.14 -6.67 17.23
CA ALA A 18 13.45 -7.33 18.32
C ALA A 18 12.91 -8.73 17.93
N GLY A 19 13.08 -9.14 16.67
CA GLY A 19 12.54 -10.39 16.15
C GLY A 19 11.08 -10.32 15.72
N THR A 20 10.53 -9.12 15.53
CA THR A 20 9.15 -8.90 15.11
C THR A 20 9.07 -8.82 13.59
N GLU A 21 8.10 -9.51 13.00
CA GLU A 21 7.81 -9.40 11.58
C GLU A 21 7.19 -8.04 11.25
N CYS A 22 7.76 -7.36 10.28
CA CYS A 22 7.29 -6.07 9.79
C CYS A 22 7.36 -6.02 8.26
N ILE A 23 6.56 -5.15 7.66
CA ILE A 23 6.61 -4.91 6.22
C ILE A 23 7.30 -3.58 5.98
N LEU A 24 8.28 -3.58 5.10
CA LEU A 24 9.03 -2.39 4.71
C LEU A 24 8.61 -1.96 3.32
N MET A 25 8.37 -0.67 3.17
CA MET A 25 8.11 -0.01 1.90
C MET A 25 9.20 1.01 1.62
N GLY A 26 9.61 1.05 0.36
CA GLY A 26 10.60 2.00 -0.13
C GLY A 26 10.78 1.84 -1.62
N LYS A 27 11.19 2.91 -2.29
CA LYS A 27 11.41 2.89 -3.73
C LYS A 27 12.53 1.90 -4.11
N GLY A 28 12.16 0.78 -4.73
CA GLY A 28 13.12 -0.24 -5.14
C GLY A 28 13.68 -1.07 -3.98
N ILE A 29 13.09 -1.01 -2.79
CA ILE A 29 13.54 -1.74 -1.59
C ILE A 29 13.60 -3.26 -1.78
N GLY A 30 12.80 -3.82 -2.69
CA GLY A 30 12.84 -5.24 -3.05
C GLY A 30 13.68 -5.55 -4.28
N TYR A 31 14.17 -4.53 -5.00
CA TYR A 31 14.89 -4.70 -6.24
C TYR A 31 16.28 -5.30 -5.98
N ASN A 32 16.57 -6.43 -6.62
CA ASN A 32 17.83 -7.16 -6.47
C ASN A 32 18.19 -7.53 -5.02
N LYS A 33 17.19 -7.59 -4.12
CA LYS A 33 17.33 -8.10 -2.76
C LYS A 33 16.92 -9.58 -2.73
N ALA A 34 17.43 -10.30 -1.74
CA ALA A 34 17.13 -11.71 -1.51
C ALA A 34 16.88 -11.94 -0.01
N ILE A 35 16.32 -13.10 0.32
CA ILE A 35 16.13 -13.52 1.71
C ILE A 35 17.48 -13.49 2.44
N GLY A 36 17.49 -12.94 3.66
CA GLY A 36 18.67 -12.77 4.50
C GLY A 36 19.43 -11.46 4.29
N HIS A 37 19.12 -10.67 3.26
CA HIS A 37 19.76 -9.36 3.05
C HIS A 37 19.32 -8.37 4.15
N GLU A 38 20.27 -7.61 4.68
CA GLU A 38 19.99 -6.45 5.53
C GLU A 38 19.54 -5.23 4.71
N ILE A 39 18.45 -4.61 5.13
CA ILE A 39 17.95 -3.34 4.62
C ILE A 39 18.50 -2.21 5.50
N GLN A 40 19.06 -1.19 4.86
CA GLN A 40 19.51 0.02 5.51
C GLN A 40 18.34 0.98 5.77
N ASP A 41 18.40 1.75 6.86
CA ASP A 41 17.28 2.61 7.29
C ASP A 41 16.94 3.70 6.26
N ASP A 42 17.89 4.13 5.44
CA ASP A 42 17.69 5.12 4.37
C ASP A 42 16.94 4.55 3.15
N GLU A 43 16.87 3.23 2.99
CA GLU A 43 16.06 2.55 1.99
C GLU A 43 14.57 2.47 2.39
N ILE A 44 14.26 2.73 3.67
CA ILE A 44 12.92 2.54 4.24
C ILE A 44 12.15 3.86 4.23
N GLU A 45 11.08 3.92 3.43
CA GLU A 45 10.15 5.05 3.43
C GLU A 45 9.03 4.87 4.46
N LYS A 46 8.61 3.62 4.70
CA LYS A 46 7.56 3.32 5.69
C LYS A 46 7.70 1.90 6.23
N VAL A 47 7.49 1.76 7.54
CA VAL A 47 7.38 0.47 8.24
C VAL A 47 5.92 0.25 8.61
N PHE A 48 5.41 -0.93 8.28
CA PHE A 48 4.08 -1.39 8.68
C PHE A 48 4.24 -2.47 9.74
N ILE A 49 3.75 -2.18 10.95
CA ILE A 49 3.73 -3.14 12.06
C ILE A 49 2.33 -3.72 12.13
N LEU A 50 2.20 -4.99 11.77
CA LEU A 50 0.93 -5.71 11.80
C LEU A 50 0.91 -6.63 13.02
N THR A 51 0.22 -6.23 14.07
CA THR A 51 0.11 -7.00 15.33
C THR A 51 -0.78 -8.24 15.22
N ASP A 52 -1.54 -8.37 14.13
CA ASP A 52 -2.42 -9.52 13.86
C ASP A 52 -1.83 -10.39 12.74
N ASN A 53 -1.48 -11.64 13.09
CA ASN A 53 -0.91 -12.62 12.18
C ASN A 53 -1.79 -12.92 10.95
N LYS A 54 -3.12 -12.86 11.08
CA LYS A 54 -4.04 -13.07 9.97
C LYS A 54 -4.02 -11.86 9.03
N MET A 55 -3.98 -10.65 9.56
CA MET A 55 -3.82 -9.45 8.75
C MET A 55 -2.47 -9.45 8.02
N LEU A 56 -1.39 -9.82 8.71
CA LEU A 56 -0.07 -9.96 8.10
C LEU A 56 -0.06 -10.96 6.94
N THR A 57 -0.61 -12.15 7.15
CA THR A 57 -0.71 -13.19 6.12
C THR A 57 -1.48 -12.69 4.89
N ASN A 58 -2.64 -12.08 5.10
CA ASN A 58 -3.44 -11.51 4.01
C ASN A 58 -2.71 -10.39 3.28
N PHE A 59 -1.99 -9.55 4.04
CA PHE A 59 -1.20 -8.46 3.47
C PHE A 59 -0.11 -9.00 2.56
N VAL A 60 0.68 -9.95 3.06
CA VAL A 60 1.77 -10.56 2.29
C VAL A 60 1.24 -11.23 1.03
N GLN A 61 0.09 -11.89 1.10
CA GLN A 61 -0.53 -12.53 -0.06
C GLN A 61 -0.95 -11.50 -1.13
N LEU A 62 -1.71 -10.48 -0.76
CA LEU A 62 -2.15 -9.42 -1.68
C LEU A 62 -0.95 -8.67 -2.28
N ALA A 63 -0.01 -8.23 -1.43
CA ALA A 63 1.17 -7.50 -1.86
C ALA A 63 2.07 -8.30 -2.83
N SER A 64 2.11 -9.63 -2.71
CA SER A 64 2.85 -10.51 -3.63
C SER A 64 2.16 -10.65 -5.00
N THR A 65 0.85 -10.36 -5.09
CA THR A 65 0.08 -10.47 -6.34
C THR A 65 -0.12 -9.13 -7.05
N LEU A 66 0.02 -8.02 -6.32
CA LEU A 66 -0.16 -6.68 -6.85
C LEU A 66 1.10 -6.21 -7.57
N ASP A 67 0.89 -5.62 -8.75
CA ASP A 67 1.91 -4.85 -9.45
C ASP A 67 2.32 -3.64 -8.59
N ASP A 68 3.63 -3.41 -8.47
CA ASP A 68 4.21 -2.35 -7.65
C ASP A 68 3.78 -0.96 -8.13
N THR A 69 3.37 -0.82 -9.39
CA THR A 69 2.78 0.41 -9.95
C THR A 69 1.56 0.86 -9.13
N TYR A 70 0.68 -0.05 -8.70
CA TYR A 70 -0.52 0.32 -7.94
C TYR A 70 -0.19 0.73 -6.51
N ILE A 71 0.73 0.02 -5.85
CA ILE A 71 1.22 0.38 -4.52
C ILE A 71 1.86 1.78 -4.54
N ASN A 72 2.69 2.06 -5.54
CA ASN A 72 3.33 3.36 -5.71
C ASN A 72 2.34 4.48 -6.04
N LEU A 73 1.30 4.20 -6.83
CA LEU A 73 0.23 5.15 -7.10
C LEU A 73 -0.54 5.49 -5.82
N VAL A 74 -0.93 4.48 -5.05
CA VAL A 74 -1.64 4.67 -3.78
C VAL A 74 -0.81 5.42 -2.78
N LYS A 75 0.50 5.11 -2.68
CA LYS A 75 1.41 5.90 -1.86
C LYS A 75 1.33 7.39 -2.20
N LYS A 76 1.39 7.76 -3.48
CA LYS A 76 1.26 9.17 -3.90
C LYS A 76 -0.09 9.78 -3.51
N ILE A 77 -1.18 9.04 -3.61
CA ILE A 77 -2.51 9.48 -3.20
C ILE A 77 -2.55 9.73 -1.68
N ILE A 78 -2.02 8.80 -0.90
CA ILE A 78 -1.97 8.88 0.57
C ILE A 78 -1.04 10.01 1.03
N ASP A 79 0.14 10.14 0.43
CA ASP A 79 1.07 11.23 0.70
C ASP A 79 0.42 12.59 0.39
N HIS A 80 -0.34 12.69 -0.71
CA HIS A 80 -1.10 13.89 -1.04
C HIS A 80 -2.20 14.19 -0.01
N ALA A 81 -2.96 13.17 0.41
CA ALA A 81 -3.99 13.30 1.44
C ALA A 81 -3.40 13.76 2.78
N ALA A 82 -2.30 13.16 3.20
CA ALA A 82 -1.62 13.50 4.46
C ALA A 82 -1.05 14.92 4.43
N THR A 83 -0.38 15.30 3.33
CA THR A 83 0.30 16.61 3.24
C THR A 83 -0.66 17.77 2.95
N SER A 84 -1.62 17.58 2.06
CA SER A 84 -2.50 18.67 1.58
C SER A 84 -3.77 18.82 2.42
N TYR A 85 -4.20 17.76 3.10
CA TYR A 85 -5.44 17.73 3.87
C TYR A 85 -5.26 17.34 5.35
N GLN A 86 -4.03 17.05 5.79
CA GLN A 86 -3.70 16.68 7.18
C GLN A 86 -4.51 15.49 7.69
N ILE A 87 -4.85 14.56 6.79
CA ILE A 87 -5.60 13.36 7.11
C ILE A 87 -4.63 12.26 7.53
N GLU A 88 -4.83 11.71 8.72
CA GLU A 88 -4.13 10.51 9.14
C GLU A 88 -4.73 9.29 8.44
N VAL A 89 -3.88 8.54 7.74
CA VAL A 89 -4.27 7.38 6.96
C VAL A 89 -3.76 6.12 7.63
N LYS A 90 -4.67 5.18 7.90
CA LYS A 90 -4.32 3.89 8.49
C LYS A 90 -3.57 3.01 7.49
N ASP A 91 -2.60 2.27 8.00
CA ASP A 91 -1.70 1.41 7.25
C ASP A 91 -2.39 0.42 6.30
N TYR A 92 -3.53 -0.17 6.68
CA TYR A 92 -4.28 -1.09 5.82
C TYR A 92 -4.84 -0.43 4.55
N LEU A 93 -4.95 0.91 4.51
CA LEU A 93 -5.47 1.64 3.34
C LEU A 93 -4.50 1.57 2.15
N TYR A 94 -3.19 1.44 2.40
CA TYR A 94 -2.21 1.25 1.33
C TYR A 94 -2.54 0.01 0.50
N LEU A 95 -2.88 -1.09 1.17
CA LEU A 95 -3.17 -2.34 0.50
C LEU A 95 -4.58 -2.38 -0.09
N SER A 96 -5.58 -2.05 0.71
CA SER A 96 -6.99 -2.13 0.29
C SER A 96 -7.29 -1.17 -0.86
N LEU A 97 -6.72 0.04 -0.87
CA LEU A 97 -6.87 0.96 -1.99
C LEU A 97 -6.10 0.48 -3.23
N SER A 98 -4.93 -0.15 -3.05
CA SER A 98 -4.15 -0.67 -4.19
C SER A 98 -4.86 -1.83 -4.87
N ASP A 99 -5.42 -2.75 -4.08
CA ASP A 99 -6.25 -3.84 -4.58
C ASP A 99 -7.49 -3.28 -5.32
N HIS A 100 -8.19 -2.32 -4.71
CA HIS A 100 -9.35 -1.69 -5.32
C HIS A 100 -9.04 -1.01 -6.66
N ILE A 101 -7.98 -0.19 -6.72
CA ILE A 101 -7.56 0.47 -7.97
C ILE A 101 -7.15 -0.57 -9.02
N SER A 102 -6.40 -1.61 -8.63
CA SER A 102 -5.99 -2.67 -9.56
C SER A 102 -7.20 -3.38 -10.19
N PHE A 103 -8.23 -3.63 -9.37
CA PHE A 103 -9.48 -4.25 -9.80
C PHE A 103 -10.28 -3.34 -10.72
N VAL A 104 -10.40 -2.05 -10.39
CA VAL A 104 -11.08 -1.06 -11.23
C VAL A 104 -10.38 -0.93 -12.58
N VAL A 105 -9.05 -0.82 -12.61
CA VAL A 105 -8.27 -0.76 -13.85
C VAL A 105 -8.44 -2.02 -14.69
N LYS A 106 -8.42 -3.21 -14.07
CA LYS A 106 -8.68 -4.47 -14.76
C LYS A 106 -10.05 -4.47 -15.43
N ARG A 107 -11.10 -4.11 -14.69
CA ARG A 107 -12.47 -4.03 -15.22
C ARG A 107 -12.61 -3.03 -16.37
N LEU A 108 -11.97 -1.88 -16.27
CA LEU A 108 -11.96 -0.88 -17.34
C LEU A 108 -11.31 -1.41 -18.62
N LYS A 109 -10.18 -2.14 -18.50
CA LYS A 109 -9.51 -2.78 -19.64
C LYS A 109 -10.36 -3.88 -20.29
N GLU A 110 -11.20 -4.55 -19.51
CA GLU A 110 -12.14 -5.58 -19.99
C GLU A 110 -13.44 -4.98 -20.57
N GLY A 111 -13.60 -3.65 -20.59
CA GLY A 111 -14.81 -2.97 -21.03
C GLY A 111 -15.98 -3.03 -20.03
N ASN A 112 -15.74 -3.54 -18.83
CA ASN A 112 -16.72 -3.69 -17.75
C ASN A 112 -16.86 -2.39 -16.94
N VAL A 113 -17.27 -1.31 -17.60
CA VAL A 113 -17.45 0.01 -16.99
C VAL A 113 -18.69 -0.01 -16.09
N GLY A 114 -18.51 0.24 -14.79
CA GLY A 114 -19.63 0.47 -13.87
C GLY A 114 -20.26 1.84 -14.10
N GLU A 115 -21.49 2.03 -13.62
CA GLU A 115 -22.10 3.36 -13.61
C GLU A 115 -21.27 4.32 -12.74
N ASN A 116 -21.09 5.54 -13.23
CA ASN A 116 -20.44 6.59 -12.46
C ASN A 116 -21.44 7.12 -11.43
N PHE A 117 -21.44 6.51 -10.25
CA PHE A 117 -22.33 6.92 -9.16
C PHE A 117 -21.90 8.28 -8.63
N ASN A 118 -22.82 9.23 -8.67
CA ASN A 118 -22.68 10.46 -7.90
C ASN A 118 -22.98 10.13 -6.43
N TYR A 119 -22.12 10.61 -5.53
CA TYR A 119 -22.28 10.42 -4.08
C TYR A 119 -22.44 11.78 -3.38
N PRO A 120 -23.63 12.41 -3.45
CA PRO A 120 -23.87 13.71 -2.83
C PRO A 120 -23.61 13.70 -1.33
N ASP A 121 -23.96 12.60 -0.65
CA ASP A 121 -23.75 12.46 0.78
C ASP A 121 -22.26 12.38 1.14
N VAL A 122 -21.45 11.69 0.33
CA VAL A 122 -19.99 11.65 0.52
C VAL A 122 -19.40 13.04 0.32
N MET A 123 -19.84 13.79 -0.69
CA MET A 123 -19.43 15.18 -0.88
C MET A 123 -19.86 16.08 0.29
N LEU A 124 -21.02 15.83 0.91
CA LEU A 124 -21.55 16.63 2.01
C LEU A 124 -20.79 16.38 3.32
N TYR A 125 -20.60 15.11 3.68
CA TYR A 125 -20.05 14.68 4.98
C TYR A 125 -18.54 14.46 4.96
N HIS A 126 -17.94 14.15 3.80
CA HIS A 126 -16.52 13.82 3.62
C HIS A 126 -15.87 14.70 2.54
N LYS A 127 -15.96 16.02 2.72
CA LYS A 127 -15.53 17.01 1.71
C LYS A 127 -14.07 16.86 1.29
N ASN A 128 -13.17 16.59 2.22
CA ASN A 128 -11.74 16.49 1.91
C ASN A 128 -11.44 15.19 1.18
N GLU A 129 -11.98 14.08 1.67
CA GLU A 129 -11.86 12.76 1.07
C GLU A 129 -12.45 12.73 -0.34
N TYR A 130 -13.60 13.36 -0.56
CA TYR A 130 -14.20 13.52 -1.88
C TYR A 130 -13.32 14.35 -2.83
N ARG A 131 -12.67 15.41 -2.32
CA ARG A 131 -11.75 16.24 -3.13
C ARG A 131 -10.46 15.50 -3.48
N ILE A 132 -9.96 14.64 -2.61
CA ILE A 132 -8.79 13.79 -2.85
C ILE A 132 -9.09 12.74 -3.93
N GLY A 133 -10.29 12.16 -3.91
CA GLY A 133 -10.69 11.10 -4.85
C GLY A 133 -11.06 11.57 -6.26
N ARG A 134 -10.94 12.87 -6.56
CA ARG A 134 -11.33 13.48 -7.83
C ARG A 134 -10.17 13.64 -8.81
#